data_AF-X1JB60-F1
#
_entry.id   AF-X1JB60-F1
#
_cell.length_a   1.000
_cell.length_b   1.000
_cell.length_c   1.000
_cell.angle_alpha   90.00
_cell.angle_beta   90.00
_cell.angle_gamma   90.00
#
_symmetry.space_group_name_H-M   'P 1'
#
loop_
_entity.id
_entity.type
_entity.pdbx_description
1 polymer ?
#
loop_
_entity_poly.entity_id
_entity_poly.type
_entity_poly.pdbx_seq_one_letter_code
_entity_poly.pdbx_strand_id
1 'polypeptide(L)'
;NAAQLYFFVDVYGVGIGAQRIPLLLSIIAAICSIPFWSNFTRKGNFKRTYWVAFLLYGLSYIPFVFLMGLPFGSPTLITMHTVFLFINNIFFAGEVTMLMPVAADTYDEVALKLGKRSDATFVGIRNFFFRIAFLVQAIVFFIVLTAVNYIPDQPLGTDPGSTVRMGILVMGALIPSILFIVMSQIFRKYYTLEGKEKDDMVKALKEAGLF
;
A
#
# COMPACT_ATOMS: atom_id res chain seq x y z
N ASN A 1 -5.35 8.41 7.65
CA ASN A 1 -5.21 8.88 6.24
C ASN A 1 -6.44 9.71 5.90
N ALA A 2 -6.33 10.84 5.19
CA ALA A 2 -7.47 11.71 4.87
C ALA A 2 -8.59 10.95 4.12
N ALA A 3 -8.23 10.00 3.24
CA ALA A 3 -9.20 9.13 2.58
C ALA A 3 -10.10 8.37 3.55
N GLN A 4 -9.56 7.84 4.65
CA GLN A 4 -10.35 7.10 5.64
C GLN A 4 -11.39 8.02 6.30
N LEU A 5 -11.05 9.28 6.56
CA LEU A 5 -12.00 10.24 7.13
C LEU A 5 -13.22 10.41 6.21
N TYR A 6 -12.99 10.57 4.90
CA TYR A 6 -14.06 10.67 3.91
C TYR A 6 -14.90 9.39 3.80
N PHE A 7 -14.30 8.21 3.97
CA PHE A 7 -15.08 6.95 4.00
C PHE A 7 -16.08 6.91 5.15
N PHE A 8 -15.66 7.21 6.37
CA PHE A 8 -16.55 7.05 7.52
C PHE A 8 -17.65 8.10 7.55
N VAL A 9 -17.32 9.37 7.27
CA VAL A 9 -18.30 10.46 7.32
C VAL A 9 -19.15 10.49 6.05
N ASP A 10 -18.52 10.54 4.88
CA ASP A 10 -19.21 10.86 3.62
C ASP A 10 -19.69 9.60 2.85
N VAL A 11 -19.08 8.43 3.07
CA VAL A 11 -19.55 7.19 2.44
C VAL A 11 -20.47 6.40 3.36
N TYR A 12 -20.18 6.36 4.66
CA TYR A 12 -20.93 5.55 5.62
C TYR A 12 -21.92 6.35 6.48
N GLY A 13 -21.81 7.68 6.52
CA GLY A 13 -22.70 8.52 7.33
C GLY A 13 -22.49 8.38 8.84
N VAL A 14 -21.32 7.88 9.27
CA VAL A 14 -21.02 7.65 10.69
C VAL A 14 -19.90 8.53 11.19
N GLY A 15 -19.94 8.82 12.49
CA GLY A 15 -18.92 9.62 13.14
C GLY A 15 -17.53 8.98 13.02
N ILE A 16 -16.50 9.83 13.00
CA ILE A 16 -15.08 9.47 12.91
C ILE A 16 -14.65 8.44 13.98
N GLY A 17 -15.36 8.36 15.11
CA GLY A 17 -15.12 7.36 16.15
C GLY A 17 -15.34 5.91 15.71
N ALA A 18 -16.19 5.66 14.70
CA ALA A 18 -16.46 4.32 14.18
C ALA A 18 -15.24 3.66 13.53
N GLN A 19 -14.23 4.44 13.12
CA GLN A 19 -13.02 3.92 12.48
C GLN A 19 -12.10 3.13 13.44
N ARG A 20 -12.27 3.29 14.76
CA ARG A 20 -11.35 2.74 15.77
C ARG A 20 -11.27 1.22 15.70
N ILE A 21 -12.42 0.54 15.60
CA ILE A 21 -12.48 -0.92 15.53
C ILE A 21 -11.84 -1.46 14.24
N PRO A 22 -12.22 -0.97 13.03
CA PRO A 22 -11.54 -1.31 11.78
C PRO A 22 -10.02 -1.16 11.84
N LEU A 23 -9.53 -0.04 12.39
CA LEU A 23 -8.10 0.25 12.48
C LEU A 23 -7.37 -0.72 13.44
N LEU A 24 -7.93 -0.99 14.61
CA LEU A 24 -7.33 -1.93 15.56
C LEU A 24 -7.25 -3.34 14.97
N LEU A 25 -8.33 -3.80 14.34
CA LEU A 25 -8.36 -5.11 13.70
C LEU A 25 -7.38 -5.19 12.52
N SER A 26 -7.21 -4.11 11.76
CA SER A 26 -6.26 -4.08 10.65
C SER A 26 -4.80 -4.17 11.12
N ILE A 27 -4.45 -3.51 12.23
CA ILE A 27 -3.12 -3.61 12.84
C ILE A 27 -2.86 -5.04 13.32
N ILE A 28 -3.85 -5.66 13.99
CA ILE A 28 -3.75 -7.06 14.43
C ILE A 28 -3.54 -7.98 13.23
N ALA A 29 -4.30 -7.78 12.15
CA ALA A 29 -4.15 -8.56 10.91
C ALA A 29 -2.73 -8.46 10.35
N ALA A 30 -2.18 -7.24 10.28
CA ALA A 30 -0.83 -7.01 9.79
C ALA A 30 0.20 -7.75 10.65
N ILE A 31 0.18 -7.56 11.98
CA ILE A 31 1.15 -8.19 12.90
C ILE A 31 1.06 -9.71 12.84
N CYS A 32 -0.15 -10.27 12.94
CA CYS A 32 -0.36 -11.73 12.91
C CYS A 32 0.04 -12.37 11.59
N SER A 33 0.08 -11.61 10.49
CA SER A 33 0.48 -12.10 9.18
C SER A 33 2.00 -12.09 8.93
N ILE A 34 2.79 -11.37 9.75
CA ILE A 34 4.25 -11.30 9.58
C ILE A 34 4.91 -12.71 9.58
N PRO A 35 4.60 -13.63 10.52
CA PRO A 35 5.18 -14.97 10.49
C PRO A 35 4.82 -15.77 9.23
N PHE A 36 3.63 -15.55 8.66
CA PHE A 36 3.23 -16.16 7.40
C PHE A 36 4.13 -15.69 6.26
N TRP A 37 4.35 -14.38 6.11
CA TRP A 37 5.22 -13.81 5.07
C TRP A 37 6.68 -14.19 5.22
N SER A 38 7.20 -14.21 6.45
CA SER A 38 8.56 -14.66 6.73
C SER A 38 8.77 -16.13 6.34
N ASN A 39 7.80 -17.00 6.66
CA ASN A 39 7.85 -18.40 6.26
C ASN A 39 7.69 -18.62 4.75
N PHE A 40 6.83 -17.83 4.09
CA PHE A 40 6.67 -17.84 2.64
C PHE A 40 7.98 -17.46 1.94
N THR A 41 8.68 -16.45 2.47
CA THR A 41 9.98 -16.00 1.96
C THR A 41 11.06 -17.04 2.13
N ARG A 42 11.11 -17.73 3.28
CA ARG A 42 12.09 -18.80 3.51
C ARG A 42 11.97 -19.96 2.52
N LYS A 43 10.76 -20.24 2.03
CA LYS A 43 10.50 -21.26 0.99
C LYS A 43 10.75 -20.75 -0.43
N GLY A 44 10.88 -19.44 -0.60
CA GLY A 44 11.07 -18.78 -1.88
C GLY A 44 12.26 -17.82 -1.85
N ASN A 45 12.08 -16.66 -2.45
CA ASN A 45 13.06 -15.56 -2.40
C ASN A 45 12.33 -14.24 -2.15
N PHE A 46 13.08 -13.21 -1.75
CA PHE A 46 12.53 -11.88 -1.43
C PHE A 46 11.76 -11.26 -2.61
N LYS A 47 12.26 -11.41 -3.85
CA LYS A 47 11.60 -10.93 -5.07
C LYS A 47 10.19 -11.52 -5.22
N ARG A 48 10.07 -12.84 -5.15
CA ARG A 48 8.80 -13.56 -5.30
C ARG A 48 7.82 -13.17 -4.21
N THR A 49 8.27 -13.11 -2.95
CA THR A 49 7.39 -12.68 -1.86
C THR A 49 6.90 -11.26 -2.06
N TYR A 50 7.82 -10.33 -2.35
CA TYR A 50 7.46 -8.93 -2.52
C TYR A 50 6.49 -8.75 -3.69
N TRP A 51 6.75 -9.38 -4.83
CA TRP A 51 5.84 -9.36 -5.98
C TRP A 51 4.43 -9.87 -5.64
N VAL A 52 4.33 -11.03 -4.99
CA VAL A 52 3.04 -11.62 -4.61
C VAL A 52 2.31 -10.73 -3.60
N ALA A 53 3.02 -10.20 -2.59
CA ALA A 53 2.44 -9.30 -1.61
C ALA A 53 1.93 -8.00 -2.29
N PHE A 54 2.71 -7.40 -3.18
CA PHE A 54 2.33 -6.19 -3.92
C PHE A 54 1.08 -6.41 -4.78
N LEU A 55 1.02 -7.55 -5.49
CA LEU A 55 -0.11 -7.92 -6.34
C LEU A 55 -1.37 -8.17 -5.50
N LEU A 56 -1.28 -8.98 -4.44
CA LEU A 56 -2.42 -9.30 -3.57
C LEU A 56 -2.89 -8.06 -2.81
N TYR A 57 -1.97 -7.17 -2.43
CA TYR A 57 -2.31 -5.90 -1.82
C TYR A 57 -3.12 -5.03 -2.77
N GLY A 58 -2.69 -4.89 -4.04
CA GLY A 58 -3.46 -4.19 -5.07
C GLY A 58 -4.83 -4.80 -5.34
N LEU A 59 -4.92 -6.13 -5.43
CA LEU A 59 -6.19 -6.84 -5.63
C LEU A 59 -7.15 -6.69 -4.43
N SER A 60 -6.62 -6.59 -3.21
CA SER A 60 -7.44 -6.45 -2.00
C SER A 60 -8.16 -5.10 -1.88
N TYR A 61 -7.82 -4.13 -2.72
CA TYR A 61 -8.59 -2.88 -2.83
C TYR A 61 -9.86 -3.02 -3.68
N ILE A 62 -9.92 -3.98 -4.62
CA ILE A 62 -11.07 -4.15 -5.53
C ILE A 62 -12.38 -4.39 -4.77
N PRO A 63 -12.44 -5.22 -3.71
CA PRO A 63 -13.67 -5.44 -2.97
C PRO A 63 -14.32 -4.18 -2.38
N PHE A 64 -13.54 -3.13 -2.11
CA PHE A 64 -14.09 -1.87 -1.59
C PHE A 64 -15.04 -1.20 -2.59
N VAL A 65 -14.92 -1.46 -3.90
CA VAL A 65 -15.85 -0.94 -4.91
C VAL A 65 -17.27 -1.47 -4.71
N PHE A 66 -17.43 -2.69 -4.19
CA PHE A 66 -18.75 -3.27 -3.91
C PHE A 66 -19.52 -2.53 -2.81
N LEU A 67 -18.84 -1.69 -2.01
CA LEU A 67 -19.49 -0.83 -1.01
C LEU A 67 -20.42 0.21 -1.66
N MET A 68 -20.24 0.53 -2.95
CA MET A 68 -21.13 1.43 -3.70
C MET A 68 -22.56 0.89 -3.83
N GLY A 69 -22.72 -0.43 -3.85
CA GLY A 69 -24.03 -1.07 -4.02
C GLY A 69 -24.88 -1.11 -2.75
N LEU A 70 -24.33 -0.66 -1.62
CA LEU A 70 -25.00 -0.74 -0.32
C LEU A 70 -25.71 0.58 0.03
N PRO A 71 -26.86 0.51 0.74
CA PRO A 71 -27.55 1.71 1.21
C PRO A 71 -26.68 2.53 2.15
N PHE A 72 -26.69 3.86 1.97
CA PHE A 72 -26.05 4.81 2.86
C PHE A 72 -26.48 4.62 4.33
N GLY A 73 -25.55 4.80 5.27
CA GLY A 73 -25.85 4.64 6.70
C GLY A 73 -26.06 3.19 7.16
N SER A 74 -26.00 2.21 6.25
CA SER A 74 -26.19 0.81 6.61
C SER A 74 -25.06 0.30 7.52
N PRO A 75 -25.36 -0.40 8.63
CA PRO A 75 -24.33 -1.02 9.47
C PRO A 75 -23.49 -2.05 8.70
N THR A 76 -24.03 -2.62 7.62
CA THR A 76 -23.32 -3.55 6.75
C THR A 76 -22.09 -2.91 6.09
N LEU A 77 -22.12 -1.61 5.79
CA LEU A 77 -20.98 -0.89 5.19
C LEU A 77 -19.74 -0.96 6.09
N ILE A 78 -19.91 -0.69 7.38
CA ILE A 78 -18.81 -0.69 8.35
C ILE A 78 -18.27 -2.10 8.54
N THR A 79 -19.15 -3.09 8.66
CA THR A 79 -18.75 -4.50 8.82
C THR A 79 -17.96 -4.98 7.61
N MET A 80 -18.44 -4.72 6.38
CA MET A 80 -17.73 -5.11 5.16
C MET A 80 -16.41 -4.34 5.00
N HIS A 81 -16.40 -3.04 5.27
CA HIS A 81 -15.16 -2.25 5.29
C HIS A 81 -14.13 -2.81 6.27
N THR A 82 -14.56 -3.21 7.46
CA THR A 82 -13.71 -3.83 8.49
C THR A 82 -13.07 -5.11 7.95
N VAL A 83 -13.86 -5.99 7.35
CA VAL A 83 -13.37 -7.25 6.77
C VAL A 83 -12.40 -6.99 5.62
N PHE A 84 -12.73 -6.05 4.73
CA PHE A 84 -11.84 -5.73 3.60
C PHE A 84 -10.55 -5.07 4.06
N LEU A 85 -10.60 -4.18 5.05
CA LEU A 85 -9.42 -3.54 5.62
C LEU A 85 -8.54 -4.54 6.36
N PHE A 86 -9.15 -5.51 7.06
CA PHE A 86 -8.45 -6.62 7.70
C PHE A 86 -7.67 -7.45 6.67
N ILE A 87 -8.33 -7.89 5.60
CA ILE A 87 -7.70 -8.66 4.51
C ILE A 87 -6.61 -7.84 3.82
N ASN A 88 -6.88 -6.56 3.52
CA ASN A 88 -5.91 -5.65 2.92
C ASN A 88 -4.64 -5.53 3.76
N ASN A 89 -4.76 -5.47 5.09
CA ASN A 89 -3.61 -5.33 5.98
C ASN A 89 -2.78 -6.62 6.15
N ILE A 90 -3.37 -7.79 5.91
CA ILE A 90 -2.61 -9.05 5.79
C ILE A 90 -1.61 -8.94 4.63
N PHE A 91 -2.05 -8.43 3.48
CA PHE A 91 -1.17 -8.29 2.31
C PHE A 91 -0.19 -7.12 2.44
N PHE A 92 -0.62 -6.02 3.05
CA PHE A 92 0.24 -4.87 3.38
C PHE A 92 1.48 -5.30 4.18
N ALA A 93 1.32 -6.17 5.19
CA ALA A 93 2.45 -6.63 5.98
C ALA A 93 3.49 -7.37 5.15
N GLY A 94 3.09 -8.12 4.12
CA GLY A 94 4.00 -8.79 3.20
C GLY A 94 4.83 -7.80 2.38
N GLU A 95 4.22 -6.70 1.96
CA GLU A 95 4.90 -5.61 1.26
C GLU A 95 5.94 -4.95 2.19
N VAL A 96 5.50 -4.46 3.35
CA VAL A 96 6.36 -3.74 4.29
C VAL A 96 7.53 -4.58 4.79
N THR A 97 7.31 -5.88 5.05
CA THR A 97 8.36 -6.77 5.58
C THR A 97 9.44 -7.08 4.56
N MET A 98 9.12 -7.13 3.27
CA MET A 98 10.08 -7.43 2.20
C MET A 98 10.76 -6.19 1.62
N LEU A 99 10.20 -5.00 1.86
CA LEU A 99 10.72 -3.73 1.34
C LEU A 99 12.18 -3.47 1.72
N MET A 100 12.57 -3.71 2.98
CA MET A 100 13.96 -3.50 3.41
C MET A 100 14.95 -4.50 2.79
N PRO A 101 14.71 -5.82 2.80
CA PRO A 101 15.56 -6.78 2.10
C PRO A 101 15.74 -6.47 0.61
N VAL A 102 14.64 -6.14 -0.09
CA VAL A 102 14.67 -5.79 -1.52
C VAL A 102 15.44 -4.50 -1.76
N ALA A 103 15.27 -3.49 -0.90
CA ALA A 103 16.04 -2.25 -1.01
C ALA A 103 17.53 -2.45 -0.73
N ALA A 104 17.88 -3.28 0.26
CA ALA A 104 19.27 -3.60 0.57
C ALA A 104 19.98 -4.26 -0.62
N ASP A 105 19.33 -5.20 -1.30
CA ASP A 105 19.85 -5.82 -2.52
C ASP A 105 20.17 -4.77 -3.60
N THR A 106 19.31 -3.76 -3.78
CA THR A 106 19.58 -2.68 -4.75
C THR A 106 20.71 -1.74 -4.32
N TYR A 107 20.87 -1.50 -3.02
CA TYR A 107 21.97 -0.67 -2.51
C TYR A 107 23.32 -1.38 -2.69
N ASP A 108 23.34 -2.68 -2.45
CA ASP A 108 24.49 -3.55 -2.68
C ASP A 108 24.90 -3.58 -4.16
N GLU A 109 23.95 -3.68 -5.08
CA GLU A 109 24.21 -3.60 -6.53
C GLU A 109 24.83 -2.26 -6.92
N VAL A 110 24.33 -1.16 -6.36
CA VAL A 110 24.87 0.18 -6.64
C VAL A 110 26.24 0.39 -5.99
N ALA A 111 26.46 -0.14 -4.78
CA ALA A 111 27.75 -0.08 -4.10
C ALA A 111 28.86 -0.75 -4.93
N LEU A 112 28.57 -1.89 -5.57
CA LEU A 112 29.48 -2.53 -6.53
C LEU A 112 29.79 -1.63 -7.72
N LYS A 113 28.76 -1.04 -8.33
CA LYS A 113 28.93 -0.16 -9.50
C LYS A 113 29.73 1.09 -9.17
N LEU A 114 29.62 1.62 -7.95
CA LEU A 114 30.31 2.83 -7.51
C LEU A 114 31.66 2.55 -6.83
N GLY A 115 31.96 1.29 -6.48
CA GLY A 115 33.14 0.91 -5.69
C GLY A 115 33.14 1.44 -4.26
N LYS A 116 32.00 1.93 -3.75
CA LYS A 116 31.84 2.47 -2.40
C LYS A 116 30.40 2.36 -1.92
N ARG A 117 30.19 2.13 -0.61
CA ARG A 117 28.84 2.18 -0.01
C ARG A 117 28.35 3.62 0.10
N SER A 118 27.06 3.83 -0.11
CA SER A 118 26.41 5.15 -0.01
C SER A 118 24.95 5.01 0.45
N ASP A 119 24.72 4.04 1.33
CA ASP A 119 23.39 3.58 1.75
C ASP A 119 22.57 4.71 2.38
N ALA A 120 23.20 5.54 3.22
CA ALA A 120 22.55 6.70 3.83
C ALA A 120 22.03 7.69 2.79
N THR A 121 22.77 7.91 1.71
CA THR A 121 22.37 8.78 0.60
C THR A 121 21.16 8.19 -0.12
N PHE A 122 21.16 6.90 -0.44
CA PHE A 122 20.02 6.23 -1.10
C PHE A 122 18.78 6.18 -0.22
N VAL A 123 18.94 5.91 1.08
CA VAL A 123 17.84 6.01 2.05
C VAL A 123 17.27 7.43 2.10
N GLY A 124 18.13 8.46 2.07
CA GLY A 124 17.72 9.86 1.98
C GLY A 124 16.90 10.16 0.72
N ILE A 125 17.38 9.74 -0.45
CA ILE A 125 16.68 9.90 -1.74
C ILE A 125 15.33 9.18 -1.71
N ARG A 126 15.28 7.92 -1.26
CA ARG A 126 14.04 7.14 -1.14
C ARG A 126 13.03 7.84 -0.22
N ASN A 127 13.49 8.34 0.93
CA ASN A 127 12.63 9.05 1.87
C ASN A 127 12.10 10.37 1.28
N PHE A 128 12.91 11.10 0.52
CA PHE A 128 12.48 12.30 -0.19
C PHE A 128 11.33 12.00 -1.17
N PHE A 129 11.47 10.98 -2.03
CA PHE A 129 10.40 10.57 -2.94
C PHE A 129 9.16 10.04 -2.21
N PHE A 130 9.35 9.31 -1.11
CA PHE A 130 8.24 8.85 -0.27
C PHE A 130 7.44 10.04 0.32
N ARG A 131 8.11 11.14 0.69
CA ARG A 131 7.44 12.37 1.13
C ARG A 131 6.71 13.07 -0.01
N ILE A 132 7.30 13.13 -1.20
CA ILE A 132 6.64 13.68 -2.39
C ILE A 132 5.38 12.89 -2.74
N ALA A 133 5.38 11.57 -2.56
CA ALA A 133 4.20 10.75 -2.82
C ALA A 133 2.97 11.20 -2.01
N PHE A 134 3.13 11.66 -0.77
CA PHE A 134 2.03 12.22 0.02
C PHE A 134 1.51 13.55 -0.55
N LEU A 135 2.38 14.38 -1.11
CA LEU A 135 1.98 15.61 -1.79
C LEU A 135 1.18 15.29 -3.05
N VAL A 136 1.67 14.35 -3.87
CA VAL A 136 0.96 13.89 -5.07
C VAL A 136 -0.40 13.29 -4.69
N GLN A 137 -0.46 12.49 -3.61
CA GLN A 137 -1.72 11.95 -3.09
C GLN A 137 -2.72 13.06 -2.73
N ALA A 138 -2.26 14.14 -2.06
CA ALA A 138 -3.12 15.27 -1.71
C ALA A 138 -3.66 16.00 -2.96
N ILE A 139 -2.81 16.17 -3.99
CA ILE A 139 -3.22 16.76 -5.28
C ILE A 139 -4.28 15.88 -5.95
N VAL A 140 -4.09 14.56 -5.98
CA VAL A 140 -5.08 13.62 -6.53
C VAL A 140 -6.41 13.74 -5.80
N PHE A 141 -6.40 13.82 -4.47
CA PHE A 141 -7.62 13.99 -3.68
C PHE A 141 -8.32 15.32 -4.01
N PHE A 142 -7.57 16.42 -4.09
CA PHE A 142 -8.13 17.71 -4.47
C PHE A 142 -8.80 17.65 -5.85
N ILE A 143 -8.12 17.14 -6.87
CA ILE A 143 -8.66 17.03 -8.23
C ILE A 143 -9.95 16.20 -8.24
N VAL A 144 -9.97 15.02 -7.59
CA VAL A 144 -11.14 14.13 -7.60
C VAL A 144 -12.31 14.76 -6.83
N LEU A 145 -12.08 15.33 -5.65
CA LEU A 145 -13.14 15.96 -4.84
C LEU A 145 -13.73 17.18 -5.54
N THR A 146 -12.90 18.00 -6.19
CA THR A 146 -13.38 19.12 -7.02
C THR A 146 -14.18 18.63 -8.23
N ALA A 147 -13.74 17.57 -8.91
CA ALA A 147 -14.44 17.02 -10.07
C ALA A 147 -15.85 16.48 -9.74
N VAL A 148 -16.06 16.00 -8.51
CA VAL A 148 -17.38 15.53 -8.05
C VAL A 148 -18.20 16.59 -7.31
N ASN A 149 -17.75 17.85 -7.30
CA ASN A 149 -18.37 18.97 -6.57
C ASN A 149 -18.60 18.65 -5.08
N TYR A 150 -17.60 18.04 -4.44
CA TYR A 150 -17.65 17.74 -3.01
C TYR A 150 -17.84 19.02 -2.18
N ILE A 151 -18.83 19.00 -1.28
CA ILE A 151 -19.08 20.08 -0.32
C ILE A 151 -18.54 19.61 1.04
N PRO A 152 -17.50 20.26 1.59
CA PRO A 152 -16.98 19.89 2.91
C PRO A 152 -17.95 20.31 4.03
N ASP A 153 -17.75 19.73 5.22
CA ASP A 153 -18.40 20.11 6.47
C ASP A 153 -19.94 20.02 6.46
N GLN A 154 -20.49 19.10 5.66
CA GLN A 154 -21.91 18.78 5.71
C GLN A 154 -22.30 18.16 7.07
N PRO A 155 -23.53 18.39 7.56
CA PRO A 155 -24.01 17.76 8.78
C PRO A 155 -23.89 16.24 8.72
N LEU A 156 -23.45 15.62 9.81
CA LEU A 156 -23.27 14.17 9.88
C LEU A 156 -24.59 13.45 9.55
N GLY A 157 -24.53 12.45 8.68
CA GLY A 157 -25.69 11.70 8.20
C GLY A 157 -26.37 12.32 6.98
N THR A 158 -25.88 13.46 6.47
CA THR A 158 -26.27 13.96 5.15
C THR A 158 -25.66 13.07 4.07
N ASP A 159 -26.48 12.55 3.16
CA ASP A 159 -25.98 11.80 2.01
C ASP A 159 -25.35 12.79 1.01
N PRO A 160 -24.03 12.70 0.72
CA PRO A 160 -23.39 13.60 -0.22
C PRO A 160 -23.72 13.27 -1.69
N GLY A 161 -24.50 12.22 -1.94
CA GLY A 161 -24.93 11.80 -3.27
C GLY A 161 -24.02 10.72 -3.86
N SER A 162 -24.57 9.96 -4.81
CA SER A 162 -23.91 8.81 -5.43
C SER A 162 -22.60 9.18 -6.15
N THR A 163 -22.56 10.32 -6.85
CA THR A 163 -21.38 10.80 -7.58
C THR A 163 -20.20 11.09 -6.64
N VAL A 164 -20.46 11.73 -5.50
CA VAL A 164 -19.42 12.03 -4.51
C VAL A 164 -18.89 10.75 -3.88
N ARG A 165 -19.79 9.85 -3.45
CA ARG A 165 -19.38 8.54 -2.90
C ARG A 165 -18.54 7.74 -3.89
N MET A 166 -18.92 7.76 -5.17
CA MET A 166 -18.13 7.13 -6.24
C MET A 166 -16.74 7.76 -6.36
N GLY A 167 -16.64 9.10 -6.32
CA GLY A 167 -15.35 9.80 -6.31
C GLY A 167 -14.44 9.34 -5.16
N ILE A 168 -14.98 9.27 -3.94
CA ILE A 168 -14.24 8.82 -2.74
C ILE A 168 -13.80 7.36 -2.88
N LEU A 169 -14.66 6.49 -3.40
CA LEU A 169 -14.32 5.09 -3.67
C LEU A 169 -13.24 4.95 -4.75
N VAL A 170 -13.30 5.74 -5.82
CA VAL A 170 -12.30 5.72 -6.88
C VAL A 170 -10.93 6.12 -6.35
N MET A 171 -10.83 7.23 -5.59
CA MET A 171 -9.55 7.67 -5.04
C MET A 171 -9.03 6.77 -3.91
N GLY A 172 -9.93 6.12 -3.16
CA GLY A 172 -9.62 5.32 -1.99
C GLY A 172 -9.39 3.83 -2.27
N ALA A 173 -9.89 3.32 -3.39
CA ALA A 173 -9.82 1.90 -3.75
C ALA A 173 -9.28 1.68 -5.16
N LEU A 174 -9.92 2.25 -6.18
CA LEU A 174 -9.59 1.92 -7.57
C LEU A 174 -8.21 2.45 -8.00
N ILE A 175 -7.91 3.71 -7.70
CA ILE A 175 -6.60 4.31 -8.01
C ILE A 175 -5.46 3.53 -7.31
N PRO A 176 -5.51 3.30 -5.98
CA PRO A 176 -4.52 2.45 -5.31
C PRO A 176 -4.41 1.06 -5.94
N SER A 177 -5.54 0.40 -6.22
CA SER A 177 -5.54 -0.95 -6.80
C SER A 177 -4.75 -1.01 -8.11
N ILE A 178 -5.06 -0.11 -9.05
CA ILE A 178 -4.38 -0.05 -10.35
C ILE A 178 -2.89 0.23 -10.16
N LEU A 179 -2.53 1.20 -9.30
CA LEU A 179 -1.13 1.55 -9.06
C LEU A 179 -0.34 0.37 -8.49
N PHE A 180 -0.87 -0.33 -7.47
CA PHE A 180 -0.21 -1.51 -6.90
C PHE A 180 -0.12 -2.66 -7.89
N ILE A 181 -1.17 -2.94 -8.68
CA ILE A 181 -1.14 -4.00 -9.69
C ILE A 181 -0.10 -3.68 -10.77
N VAL A 182 -0.12 -2.47 -11.34
CA VAL A 182 0.85 -2.05 -12.36
C VAL A 182 2.27 -2.10 -11.82
N MET A 183 2.50 -1.54 -10.63
CA MET A 183 3.82 -1.54 -10.01
C MET A 183 4.30 -2.95 -9.66
N SER A 184 3.41 -3.89 -9.30
CA SER A 184 3.79 -5.30 -9.13
C SER A 184 4.33 -5.91 -10.42
N GLN A 185 3.74 -5.58 -11.58
CA GLN A 185 4.21 -6.09 -12.87
C GLN A 185 5.53 -5.43 -13.30
N ILE A 186 5.66 -4.12 -13.06
CA ILE A 186 6.91 -3.39 -13.27
C ILE A 186 8.02 -4.02 -12.41
N PHE A 187 7.77 -4.20 -11.11
CA PHE A 187 8.71 -4.82 -10.19
C PHE A 187 9.13 -6.22 -10.65
N ARG A 188 8.16 -7.07 -11.01
CA ARG A 188 8.44 -8.43 -11.51
C ARG A 188 9.35 -8.43 -12.75
N LYS A 189 9.18 -7.45 -13.64
CA LYS A 189 9.91 -7.34 -14.90
C LYS A 189 11.33 -6.78 -14.72
N TYR A 190 11.50 -5.75 -13.90
CA TYR A 190 12.76 -5.00 -13.80
C TYR A 190 13.65 -5.39 -12.63
N TYR A 191 13.10 -5.99 -11.57
CA TYR A 191 13.92 -6.48 -10.47
C TYR A 191 14.50 -7.85 -10.82
N THR A 192 15.80 -7.95 -11.12
CA THR A 192 16.45 -9.18 -11.57
C THR A 192 17.18 -9.94 -10.48
N LEU A 193 17.48 -9.28 -9.34
CA LEU A 193 18.32 -9.81 -8.26
C LEU A 193 17.71 -11.05 -7.56
N GLU A 194 17.92 -12.22 -8.14
CA GLU A 194 17.53 -13.52 -7.59
C GLU A 194 18.49 -14.65 -8.00
N GLY A 195 18.53 -15.72 -7.20
CA GLY A 195 19.34 -16.91 -7.50
C GLY A 195 20.82 -16.58 -7.76
N LYS A 196 21.35 -17.07 -8.88
CA LYS A 196 22.77 -16.95 -9.22
C LYS A 196 23.25 -15.49 -9.34
N GLU A 197 22.45 -14.60 -9.91
CA GLU A 197 22.81 -13.18 -10.07
C GLU A 197 23.07 -12.53 -8.70
N LYS A 198 22.22 -12.83 -7.72
CA LYS A 198 22.39 -12.38 -6.33
C LYS A 198 23.61 -13.00 -5.67
N ASP A 199 23.84 -14.30 -5.84
CA ASP A 199 24.98 -14.99 -5.24
C ASP A 199 26.32 -14.46 -5.79
N ASP A 200 26.38 -14.18 -7.09
CA ASP A 200 27.56 -13.62 -7.75
C ASP A 200 27.80 -12.17 -7.30
N MET A 201 26.74 -11.37 -7.13
CA MET A 201 26.81 -10.02 -6.53
C MET A 201 27.40 -10.05 -5.12
N VAL A 202 26.92 -10.96 -4.26
CA VAL A 202 27.41 -11.11 -2.88
C VAL A 202 28.88 -11.51 -2.83
N LYS A 203 29.35 -12.37 -3.73
CA LYS A 203 30.77 -12.74 -3.84
C LYS A 203 31.61 -11.53 -4.25
N ALA A 204 31.19 -10.81 -5.30
CA ALA A 204 31.89 -9.62 -5.78
C ALA A 204 32.01 -8.55 -4.68
N LEU A 205 30.98 -8.37 -3.85
CA LEU A 205 31.03 -7.42 -2.72
C LEU A 205 32.08 -7.81 -1.68
N LYS A 206 32.19 -9.10 -1.35
CA LYS A 206 33.20 -9.61 -0.42
C LYS A 206 34.61 -9.45 -0.97
N GLU A 207 34.82 -9.77 -2.24
CA GLU A 207 36.11 -9.60 -2.93
C GLU A 207 36.53 -8.13 -2.99
N ALA A 208 35.58 -7.22 -3.15
CA ALA A 208 35.82 -5.77 -3.17
C ALA A 208 35.96 -5.13 -1.76
N GLY A 209 35.75 -5.88 -0.67
CA GLY A 209 35.76 -5.34 0.69
C GLY A 209 34.62 -4.37 0.99
N LEU A 210 33.47 -4.54 0.33
CA LEU A 210 32.28 -3.67 0.42
C LEU A 210 31.10 -4.33 1.15
N PHE A 211 31.31 -5.53 1.71
CA PHE A 211 30.29 -6.29 2.44
C PHE A 211 30.06 -5.77 3.87
#